data_AF-I4A5K4-F1
#
_entry.id   AF-I4A5K4-F1
#
_cell.length_a   1.000
_cell.length_b   1.000
_cell.length_c   1.000
_cell.angle_alpha   90.00
_cell.angle_beta   90.00
_cell.angle_gamma   90.00
#
_symmetry.space_group_name_H-M   'P 1'
#
loop_
_entity.id
_entity.type
_entity.pdbx_description
1 polymer ?
#
loop_
_entity_poly.entity_id
_entity_poly.type
_entity_poly.pdbx_seq_one_letter_code
_entity_poly.pdbx_strand_id
1 'polypeptide(L)'
;MLLQGIPEQIGVITLAYAIAKLPMRGKEIIPIGIFLGVIAFLIRVYNIPFGTHTIVLMLILFLWLTFKGKEITVSLVTTLICFVALAVFELVFITILTEIFNISQEMVFSDSVKRILYTEPQVIMLFVTAFIIRQKGR
;
A
#
# COMPACT_ATOMS: atom_id res chain seq x y z
N MET A 1 -8.56 -0.92 -9.90
CA MET A 1 -9.86 -0.62 -9.28
C MET A 1 -9.63 0.51 -8.31
N LEU A 2 -10.31 1.63 -8.50
CA LEU A 2 -10.07 2.85 -7.71
C LEU A 2 -10.43 2.64 -6.23
N LEU A 3 -11.55 1.94 -5.98
CA LEU A 3 -12.10 1.72 -4.65
C LEU A 3 -11.15 0.94 -3.73
N GLN A 4 -10.36 0.03 -4.31
CA GLN A 4 -9.36 -0.74 -3.58
C GLN A 4 -8.01 -0.03 -3.49
N GLY A 5 -7.62 0.65 -4.57
CA GLY A 5 -6.33 1.35 -4.63
C GLY A 5 -6.23 2.48 -3.60
N ILE A 6 -7.32 3.19 -3.30
CA ILE A 6 -7.28 4.32 -2.36
C ILE A 6 -6.98 3.86 -0.92
N PRO A 7 -7.76 2.94 -0.30
CA PRO A 7 -7.48 2.46 1.05
C PRO A 7 -6.08 1.87 1.19
N GLU A 8 -5.66 1.06 0.22
CA GLU A 8 -4.34 0.45 0.19
C GLU A 8 -3.22 1.49 0.21
N GLN A 9 -3.28 2.50 -0.67
CA GLN A 9 -2.26 3.52 -0.73
C GLN A 9 -2.28 4.43 0.51
N ILE A 10 -3.44 4.69 1.13
CA ILE A 10 -3.50 5.36 2.44
C ILE A 10 -2.79 4.51 3.51
N GLY A 11 -2.98 3.19 3.52
CA GLY A 11 -2.29 2.27 4.41
C GLY A 11 -0.76 2.31 4.23
N VAL A 12 -0.28 2.29 2.98
CA VAL A 12 1.14 2.42 2.62
C VAL A 12 1.73 3.73 3.14
N ILE A 13 1.07 4.86 2.91
CA ILE A 13 1.54 6.17 3.41
C ILE A 13 1.57 6.19 4.95
N THR A 14 0.56 5.59 5.59
CA THR A 14 0.49 5.55 7.05
C THR A 14 1.65 4.75 7.64
N LEU A 15 1.98 3.62 7.03
CA LEU A 15 3.15 2.81 7.39
C LEU A 15 4.46 3.58 7.15
N ALA A 16 4.58 4.27 6.02
CA ALA A 16 5.75 5.10 5.72
C ALA A 16 5.95 6.21 6.76
N TYR A 17 4.88 6.89 7.17
CA TYR A 17 4.93 7.89 8.23
C TYR A 17 5.35 7.29 9.58
N ALA A 18 4.90 6.08 9.90
CA ALA A 18 5.29 5.38 11.12
C ALA A 18 6.79 5.04 11.12
N ILE A 19 7.30 4.41 10.06
CA ILE A 19 8.70 3.99 9.93
C ILE A 19 9.63 5.22 9.89
N ALA A 20 9.29 6.24 9.10
CA ALA A 20 10.07 7.47 8.99
C ALA A 20 9.94 8.37 10.24
N LYS A 21 9.18 7.97 11.26
CA LYS A 21 8.91 8.75 12.49
C LYS A 21 8.36 10.16 12.19
N LEU A 22 7.53 10.29 11.17
CA LEU A 22 6.81 11.54 10.87
C LEU A 22 5.60 11.70 11.79
N PRO A 23 5.13 12.93 12.05
CA PRO A 23 3.88 13.13 12.78
C PRO A 23 2.70 12.61 11.96
N MET A 24 1.92 11.68 12.53
CA MET A 24 0.72 11.14 11.87
C MET A 24 -0.35 12.21 11.78
N ARG A 25 -0.47 12.82 10.59
CA ARG A 25 -1.42 13.89 10.30
C ARG A 25 -2.34 13.43 9.19
N GLY A 26 -3.60 13.12 9.52
CA GLY A 26 -4.60 12.69 8.53
C GLY A 26 -4.74 13.67 7.36
N LYS A 27 -4.62 14.97 7.63
CA LYS A 27 -4.61 16.04 6.61
C LYS A 27 -3.48 15.96 5.58
N GLU A 28 -2.42 15.20 5.86
CA GLU A 28 -1.33 14.94 4.92
C GLU A 28 -1.43 13.55 4.33
N ILE A 29 -1.72 12.55 5.18
CA ILE A 29 -1.77 11.13 4.82
C ILE A 29 -2.91 10.82 3.84
N ILE A 30 -4.12 11.33 4.11
CA ILE A 30 -5.31 11.01 3.31
C ILE A 30 -5.18 11.57 1.88
N PRO A 31 -4.83 12.86 1.67
CA PRO A 31 -4.69 13.40 0.32
C PRO A 31 -3.61 12.71 -0.51
N ILE A 32 -2.43 12.44 0.06
CA ILE A 32 -1.34 11.80 -0.68
C ILE A 32 -1.66 10.31 -0.97
N GLY A 33 -2.33 9.61 -0.05
CA GLY A 33 -2.83 8.25 -0.31
C GLY A 33 -3.87 8.19 -1.43
N ILE A 34 -4.84 9.12 -1.45
CA ILE A 34 -5.79 9.25 -2.56
C ILE A 34 -5.05 9.54 -3.87
N PHE A 35 -4.10 10.47 -3.87
CA PHE A 35 -3.31 10.81 -5.05
C PHE A 35 -2.59 9.58 -5.62
N LEU A 36 -1.89 8.81 -4.78
CA LEU A 36 -1.26 7.56 -5.18
C LEU A 36 -2.27 6.55 -5.73
N GLY A 37 -3.43 6.38 -5.08
CA GLY A 37 -4.49 5.50 -5.56
C GLY A 37 -5.02 5.89 -6.95
N VAL A 38 -5.16 7.18 -7.22
CA VAL A 38 -5.55 7.71 -8.54
C VAL A 38 -4.48 7.44 -9.59
N ILE A 39 -3.20 7.70 -9.28
CA ILE A 39 -2.09 7.40 -10.19
C ILE A 39 -2.04 5.90 -10.52
N ALA A 40 -2.18 5.04 -9.52
CA ALA A 40 -2.22 3.59 -9.71
C ALA A 40 -3.37 3.18 -10.64
N PHE A 41 -4.55 3.78 -10.46
CA PHE A 41 -5.71 3.53 -11.31
C PHE A 41 -5.47 3.97 -12.76
N LEU A 42 -4.96 5.18 -12.98
CA LEU A 42 -4.66 5.69 -14.32
C LEU A 42 -3.68 4.77 -15.06
N ILE A 43 -2.57 4.40 -14.43
CA ILE A 43 -1.57 3.52 -15.05
C ILE A 43 -2.18 2.17 -15.46
N ARG A 44 -3.08 1.61 -14.63
CA ARG A 44 -3.79 0.36 -14.95
C ARG A 44 -4.77 0.51 -16.11
N VAL A 45 -5.43 1.67 -16.25
CA VAL A 45 -6.36 1.93 -17.38
C VAL A 45 -5.62 2.04 -18.71
N TYR A 46 -4.40 2.59 -18.72
CA TYR A 46 -3.58 2.72 -19.92
C TYR A 46 -2.88 1.42 -20.36
N ASN A 47 -3.23 0.25 -19.80
CA ASN A 47 -2.65 -1.07 -20.12
C ASN A 47 -1.11 -1.07 -20.12
N ILE A 48 -0.51 -0.23 -19.28
CA ILE A 48 0.94 -0.20 -19.07
C ILE A 48 1.34 -1.56 -18.45
N PRO A 49 2.54 -2.10 -18.75
CA PRO A 49 2.98 -3.39 -18.23
C PRO A 49 2.74 -3.57 -16.74
N PHE A 50 2.40 -4.80 -16.37
CA PHE A 50 2.18 -5.17 -14.97
C PHE A 50 3.41 -4.79 -14.12
N GLY A 51 3.18 -4.24 -12.93
CA GLY A 51 4.24 -3.78 -12.03
C GLY A 51 4.77 -2.36 -12.28
N THR A 52 4.53 -1.74 -13.45
CA THR A 52 4.99 -0.36 -13.69
C THR A 52 4.38 0.64 -12.73
N HIS A 53 3.09 0.47 -12.39
CA HIS A 53 2.44 1.33 -11.39
C HIS A 53 3.17 1.27 -10.05
N THR A 54 3.58 0.09 -9.58
CA THR A 54 4.33 -0.07 -8.33
C THR A 54 5.62 0.72 -8.33
N ILE A 55 6.38 0.70 -9.43
CA ILE A 55 7.63 1.48 -9.57
C ILE A 55 7.35 2.98 -9.49
N VAL A 56 6.33 3.46 -10.19
CA VAL A 56 5.93 4.87 -10.16
C VAL A 56 5.51 5.30 -8.76
N LEU A 57 4.69 4.50 -8.07
CA LEU A 57 4.23 4.79 -6.72
C LEU A 57 5.40 4.79 -5.71
N MET A 58 6.35 3.86 -5.84
CA MET A 58 7.59 3.85 -5.06
C MET A 58 8.35 5.16 -5.25
N LEU A 59 8.54 5.60 -6.50
CA LEU A 59 9.25 6.84 -6.78
C LEU A 59 8.54 8.06 -6.16
N ILE A 60 7.22 8.15 -6.29
CA ILE A 60 6.44 9.26 -5.71
C ILE A 60 6.54 9.24 -4.18
N LEU A 61 6.44 8.08 -3.54
CA LEU A 61 6.55 7.97 -2.08
C LEU A 61 7.96 8.35 -1.60
N PHE A 62 9.00 7.88 -2.28
CA PHE A 62 10.38 8.22 -1.99
C PHE A 62 10.63 9.73 -2.06
N LEU A 63 10.16 10.37 -3.14
CA LEU A 63 10.25 11.81 -3.32
C LEU A 63 9.46 12.55 -2.23
N TRP A 64 8.24 12.10 -1.93
CA TRP A 64 7.40 12.68 -0.89
C TRP A 64 8.09 12.69 0.49
N LEU A 65 8.68 11.56 0.90
CA LEU A 65 9.41 11.46 2.16
C LEU A 65 10.63 12.38 2.19
N THR A 66 11.35 12.47 1.06
CA THR A 66 12.51 13.36 0.91
C THR A 66 12.08 14.83 0.99
N PHE A 67 10.99 15.22 0.34
CA PHE A 67 10.40 16.56 0.46
C PHE A 67 9.92 16.89 1.88
N LYS A 68 9.55 15.88 2.68
CA LYS A 68 9.25 16.03 4.11
C LYS A 68 10.50 16.18 4.99
N GLY A 69 11.68 16.31 4.40
CA GLY A 69 12.94 16.56 5.09
C GLY A 69 13.60 15.30 5.65
N LYS A 70 13.25 14.11 5.15
CA LYS A 70 13.95 12.87 5.50
C LYS A 70 15.19 12.69 4.62
N GLU A 71 16.24 12.15 5.22
CA GLU A 71 17.46 11.77 4.50
C GLU A 71 17.13 10.81 3.36
N ILE A 72 17.85 10.93 2.24
CA ILE A 72 17.64 10.12 1.03
C ILE A 72 17.64 8.63 1.37
N THR A 73 18.61 8.17 2.16
CA THR A 73 18.72 6.76 2.58
C THR A 73 17.50 6.32 3.37
N VAL A 74 17.03 7.14 4.32
CA VAL A 74 15.85 6.83 5.15
C VAL A 74 14.59 6.79 4.28
N SER A 75 14.42 7.75 3.37
CA SER A 75 13.30 7.80 2.43
C SER A 75 13.25 6.57 1.53
N LEU A 76 14.40 6.16 0.97
CA LEU A 76 14.51 5.02 0.07
C LEU A 76 14.20 3.72 0.81
N VAL A 77 14.88 3.48 1.93
CA VAL A 77 14.70 2.26 2.75
C VAL A 77 13.26 2.17 3.25
N THR A 78 12.68 3.27 3.74
CA THR A 78 11.28 3.29 4.19
C THR A 78 10.33 2.91 3.05
N THR A 79 10.52 3.49 1.86
CA THR A 79 9.71 3.20 0.69
C THR A 79 9.78 1.71 0.33
N LEU A 80 10.99 1.15 0.23
CA LEU A 80 11.19 -0.27 -0.09
C LEU A 80 10.53 -1.18 0.95
N ILE A 81 10.70 -0.89 2.24
CA ILE A 81 10.05 -1.65 3.32
C ILE A 81 8.52 -1.61 3.18
N CYS A 82 7.93 -0.46 2.87
CA CYS A 82 6.48 -0.34 2.74
C CYS A 82 5.92 -1.19 1.60
N PHE A 83 6.60 -1.21 0.44
CA PHE A 83 6.14 -2.00 -0.71
C PHE A 83 6.43 -3.50 -0.56
N VAL A 84 7.52 -3.87 0.12
CA VAL A 84 7.75 -5.27 0.53
C VAL A 84 6.66 -5.71 1.51
N ALA A 85 6.34 -4.88 2.51
CA ALA A 85 5.26 -5.19 3.46
C ALA A 85 3.91 -5.34 2.76
N LEU A 86 3.59 -4.45 1.82
CA LEU A 86 2.37 -4.55 1.01
C LEU A 86 2.31 -5.90 0.27
N ALA A 87 3.37 -6.27 -0.47
CA ALA A 87 3.41 -7.51 -1.23
C ALA A 87 3.32 -8.75 -0.32
N VAL A 88 4.03 -8.75 0.83
CA VAL A 88 3.97 -9.84 1.80
C VAL A 88 2.57 -9.98 2.39
N PHE A 89 1.95 -8.87 2.80
CA PHE A 89 0.60 -8.92 3.39
C PHE A 89 -0.45 -9.36 2.37
N GLU A 90 -0.35 -8.91 1.13
CA GLU A 90 -1.22 -9.37 0.04
C GLU A 90 -1.08 -10.88 -0.19
N LEU A 91 0.15 -11.40 -0.31
CA LEU A 91 0.40 -12.83 -0.50
C LEU A 91 -0.12 -13.68 0.66
N VAL A 92 0.14 -13.26 1.91
CA VAL A 92 -0.33 -13.96 3.11
C VAL A 92 -1.85 -14.01 3.14
N PHE A 93 -2.53 -12.88 2.89
CA PHE A 93 -4.00 -12.84 2.93
C PHE A 93 -4.65 -13.60 1.79
N ILE A 94 -4.15 -13.47 0.57
CA ILE A 94 -4.67 -14.24 -0.57
C ILE A 94 -4.55 -15.73 -0.25
N THR A 95 -3.39 -16.20 0.23
CA THR A 95 -3.16 -17.61 0.53
C THR A 95 -4.13 -18.11 1.61
N ILE A 96 -4.18 -17.43 2.76
CA ILE A 96 -5.06 -17.79 3.89
C ILE A 96 -6.52 -17.82 3.45
N LEU A 97 -6.99 -16.81 2.72
CA LEU A 97 -8.39 -16.74 2.31
C LEU A 97 -8.72 -17.79 1.24
N THR A 98 -7.83 -18.05 0.29
CA THR A 98 -8.05 -19.12 -0.69
C THR A 98 -8.14 -20.49 -0.05
N GLU A 99 -7.34 -20.76 1.00
CA GLU A 99 -7.40 -22.01 1.76
C GLU A 99 -8.68 -22.11 2.61
N ILE A 100 -9.05 -21.05 3.34
CA ILE A 100 -10.25 -21.03 4.20
C ILE A 100 -11.53 -21.21 3.37
N PHE A 101 -11.63 -20.50 2.25
CA PHE A 101 -12.83 -20.52 1.40
C PHE A 101 -12.80 -21.61 0.33
N ASN A 102 -11.71 -22.38 0.25
CA ASN A 102 -11.49 -23.44 -0.74
C ASN A 102 -11.77 -22.98 -2.18
N ILE A 103 -11.31 -21.78 -2.52
CA ILE A 103 -11.47 -21.15 -3.84
C ILE A 103 -10.12 -21.04 -4.54
N SER A 104 -10.09 -21.23 -5.87
CA SER A 104 -8.86 -21.03 -6.64
C SER A 104 -8.52 -19.54 -6.76
N GLN A 105 -7.21 -19.23 -6.90
CA GLN A 105 -6.77 -17.86 -7.19
C GLN A 105 -7.40 -17.33 -8.48
N GLU A 106 -7.57 -18.16 -9.50
CA GLU A 106 -8.23 -17.78 -10.76
C GLU A 106 -9.64 -17.26 -10.54
N MET A 107 -10.42 -17.89 -9.65
CA MET A 107 -11.77 -17.44 -9.29
C MET A 107 -11.80 -16.11 -8.54
N VAL A 108 -10.73 -15.78 -7.81
CA VAL A 108 -10.58 -14.48 -7.13
C VAL A 108 -10.28 -13.38 -8.15
N PHE A 109 -9.44 -13.68 -9.15
CA PHE A 109 -9.03 -12.70 -10.16
C PHE A 109 -10.03 -12.54 -11.32
N SER A 110 -10.95 -13.50 -11.51
CA SER A 110 -11.96 -13.45 -12.57
C SER A 110 -13.09 -12.45 -12.31
N ASP A 111 -13.38 -12.15 -11.05
CA ASP A 111 -14.47 -11.28 -10.63
C ASP A 111 -13.94 -10.06 -9.87
N SER A 112 -14.36 -8.88 -10.31
CA SER A 112 -13.91 -7.61 -9.74
C SER A 112 -14.33 -7.42 -8.29
N VAL A 113 -15.51 -7.88 -7.91
CA VAL A 113 -16.03 -7.77 -6.54
C VAL A 113 -15.29 -8.73 -5.62
N LYS A 114 -15.07 -9.97 -6.08
CA LYS A 114 -14.29 -10.95 -5.31
C LYS A 114 -12.87 -10.45 -5.11
N ARG A 115 -12.23 -9.93 -6.16
CA ARG A 115 -10.88 -9.38 -6.02
C ARG A 115 -10.81 -8.33 -4.92
N ILE A 116 -11.71 -7.35 -4.90
CA ILE A 116 -11.75 -6.33 -3.83
C ILE A 116 -11.96 -6.99 -2.46
N LEU A 117 -12.94 -7.88 -2.32
CA LEU A 117 -13.27 -8.49 -1.03
C LEU A 117 -12.11 -9.32 -0.45
N TYR A 118 -11.38 -10.04 -1.30
CA TYR A 118 -10.28 -10.91 -0.89
C TYR A 118 -8.92 -10.18 -0.79
N THR A 119 -8.79 -9.01 -1.41
CA THR A 119 -7.56 -8.18 -1.42
C THR A 119 -7.77 -6.79 -0.83
N GLU A 120 -8.77 -6.60 0.03
CA GLU A 120 -8.89 -5.45 0.94
C GLU A 120 -8.42 -5.76 2.37
N PRO A 121 -8.62 -6.97 2.92
CA PRO A 121 -8.25 -7.26 4.30
C PRO A 121 -6.77 -6.99 4.65
N GLN A 122 -5.83 -7.09 3.69
CA GLN A 122 -4.42 -6.77 3.94
C GLN A 122 -4.18 -5.28 4.25
N VAL A 123 -5.10 -4.39 3.86
CA VAL A 123 -5.02 -2.96 4.19
C VAL A 123 -5.08 -2.76 5.72
N ILE A 124 -5.88 -3.57 6.42
CA ILE A 124 -5.96 -3.55 7.88
C ILE A 124 -4.58 -3.87 8.50
N MET A 125 -3.83 -4.81 7.93
CA MET A 125 -2.48 -5.15 8.39
C MET A 125 -1.49 -4.01 8.22
N LEU A 126 -1.58 -3.23 7.14
CA LEU A 126 -0.75 -2.04 6.97
C LEU A 126 -0.98 -1.05 8.10
N PHE A 127 -2.24 -0.77 8.43
CA PHE A 127 -2.59 0.14 9.52
C PHE A 127 -2.18 -0.39 10.89
N VAL A 128 -2.43 -1.67 11.18
CA VAL A 128 -2.02 -2.31 12.44
C VAL A 128 -0.50 -2.26 12.60
N THR A 129 0.25 -2.60 11.54
CA THR A 129 1.71 -2.56 11.54
C THR A 129 2.23 -1.14 11.76
N ALA A 130 1.64 -0.15 11.08
CA ALA A 130 1.98 1.26 11.27
C ALA A 130 1.76 1.70 12.73
N PHE A 131 0.65 1.28 13.36
CA PHE A 131 0.34 1.61 14.74
C PHE A 131 1.32 0.95 15.74
N ILE A 132 1.68 -0.31 15.53
CA ILE A 132 2.66 -1.04 16.36
C ILE A 132 4.03 -0.38 16.29
N ILE A 133 4.50 -0.04 15.09
CA ILE A 133 5.81 0.63 14.89
C ILE A 133 5.80 1.99 15.59
N ARG A 134 4.68 2.73 15.48
CA ARG A 134 4.55 4.04 16.12
C ARG A 134 4.63 3.97 17.64
N GLN A 135 4.04 2.95 18.26
CA GLN A 135 4.09 2.79 19.72
C GLN A 135 5.51 2.48 20.22
N LYS A 136 6.27 1.63 19.53
CA LYS A 136 7.65 1.28 19.90
C LYS A 136 8.65 2.45 19.77
N GLY A 137 8.27 3.50 19.03
CA GLY A 137 9.10 4.69 18.82
C GLY A 137 8.82 5.86 19.78
N ARG A 138 7.96 5.66 20.79
CA ARG A 138 7.81 6.56 21.95
C ARG A 138 8.74 6.10 23.06
#